data_AF-A0A822ELB8-F1
#
_entry.id   AF-A0A822ELB8-F1
#
_cell.length_a   1.000
_cell.length_b   1.000
_cell.length_c   1.000
_cell.angle_alpha   90.00
_cell.angle_beta   90.00
_cell.angle_gamma   90.00
#
_symmetry.space_group_name_H-M   'P 1'
#
loop_
_entity.id
_entity.type
_entity.pdbx_description
1 polymer ?
#
loop_
_entity_poly.entity_id
_entity_poly.type
_entity_poly.pdbx_seq_one_letter_code
_entity_poly.pdbx_strand_id
1 'polypeptide(L)'
;MDVAIADDDSIKRSFAKEAMLNINAFFEFKQRTRHIHSFQLAQLTYHAQHLNDYFTLPPNVGGETNRRISTSSSNDPLVAEKIDASIRNTNTLQTDNYKRWSWDLILALLKDFPKQANQVQGELYEMFLDKLCDFFKPELTGGFNDILLIDSLSDVTCRTLLAFSDLLVYPARSSSNHIKVIASNIARILLTSVSNALQQSIVAMRDCHGRAVITEHDLLLKNSVYYYLFLGRLSKSSVGTQALIDSDIFIRLSEMLKMDDEFATSAIVALSSFNYYYESPCRTYLMQALKSPCM
;
A
#
# COMPACT_ATOMS: atom_id res chain seq x y z
N MET A 1 63.87 18.68 -40.76
CA MET A 1 62.43 18.36 -40.89
C MET A 1 62.12 17.60 -39.63
N ASP A 2 61.89 18.34 -38.54
CA ASP A 2 61.87 17.76 -37.20
C ASP A 2 60.45 17.28 -36.89
N VAL A 3 60.29 15.97 -36.92
CA VAL A 3 59.09 15.29 -36.45
C VAL A 3 59.10 15.39 -34.94
N ALA A 4 58.30 16.31 -34.38
CA ALA A 4 58.03 16.35 -32.95
C ALA A 4 57.34 15.05 -32.56
N ILE A 5 58.09 14.15 -31.94
CA ILE A 5 57.55 12.96 -31.28
C ILE A 5 56.75 13.50 -30.09
N ALA A 6 55.42 13.52 -30.23
CA ALA A 6 54.55 13.83 -29.11
C ALA A 6 54.89 12.86 -27.97
N ASP A 7 55.34 13.42 -26.86
CA ASP A 7 55.76 12.71 -25.67
C ASP A 7 54.64 11.76 -25.25
N ASP A 8 54.90 10.44 -25.31
CA ASP A 8 53.96 9.34 -24.98
C ASP A 8 53.34 9.55 -23.58
N ASP A 9 54.08 10.24 -22.72
CA ASP A 9 53.67 10.71 -21.41
C ASP A 9 52.51 11.72 -21.45
N SER A 10 52.44 12.60 -22.45
CA SER A 10 51.36 13.59 -22.58
C SER A 10 50.03 12.93 -22.93
N ILE A 11 50.07 11.90 -23.77
CA ILE A 11 48.89 11.13 -24.18
C ILE A 11 48.37 10.32 -22.99
N LYS A 12 49.26 9.63 -22.27
CA LYS A 12 48.93 8.89 -21.04
C LYS A 12 48.35 9.80 -19.95
N ARG A 13 48.91 11.00 -19.77
CA ARG A 13 48.36 12.01 -18.83
C ARG A 13 46.98 12.49 -19.24
N SER A 14 46.70 12.64 -20.54
CA SER A 14 45.36 13.02 -21.02
C SER A 14 44.32 11.94 -20.73
N PHE A 15 44.64 10.66 -20.97
CA PHE A 15 43.76 9.54 -20.68
C PHE A 15 43.52 9.35 -19.17
N ALA A 16 44.56 9.49 -18.35
CA ALA A 16 44.42 9.44 -16.90
C ALA A 16 43.52 10.57 -16.38
N LYS A 17 43.62 11.77 -16.95
CA LYS A 17 42.77 12.92 -16.61
C LYS A 17 41.31 12.66 -16.99
N GLU A 18 41.05 12.10 -18.17
CA GLU A 18 39.71 11.74 -18.63
C GLU A 18 39.08 10.62 -17.78
N ALA A 19 39.85 9.59 -17.43
CA ALA A 19 39.42 8.53 -16.53
C ALA A 19 39.05 9.09 -15.14
N MET A 20 39.83 10.01 -14.59
CA MET A 20 39.53 10.66 -13.31
C MET A 20 38.28 11.53 -13.38
N LEU A 21 38.03 12.23 -14.49
CA LEU A 21 36.79 12.97 -14.70
C LEU A 21 35.57 12.06 -14.74
N ASN A 22 35.68 10.90 -15.41
CA ASN A 22 34.60 9.91 -15.47
C ASN A 22 34.35 9.24 -14.10
N ILE A 23 35.41 8.95 -13.34
CA ILE A 23 35.30 8.43 -11.97
C ILE A 23 34.60 9.47 -11.06
N ASN A 24 34.99 10.74 -11.15
CA ASN A 24 34.34 11.81 -10.38
C ASN A 24 32.89 12.02 -10.78
N ALA A 25 32.56 11.99 -12.08
CA ALA A 25 31.18 12.06 -12.56
C ALA A 25 30.35 10.87 -12.06
N PHE A 26 30.93 9.67 -11.99
CA PHE A 26 30.30 8.49 -11.41
C PHE A 26 30.08 8.64 -9.89
N PHE A 27 31.04 9.19 -9.15
CA PHE A 27 30.90 9.50 -7.72
C PHE A 27 29.85 10.57 -7.46
N GLU A 28 29.81 11.64 -8.25
CA GLU A 28 28.78 12.67 -8.17
C GLU A 28 27.40 12.11 -8.50
N PHE A 29 27.29 11.25 -9.52
CA PHE A 29 26.05 10.54 -9.84
C PHE A 29 25.60 9.65 -8.67
N LYS A 30 26.51 8.85 -8.09
CA LYS A 30 26.23 8.02 -6.90
C LYS A 30 25.87 8.84 -5.66
N GLN A 31 26.46 10.02 -5.48
CA GLN A 31 26.06 10.95 -4.40
C GLN A 31 24.68 11.55 -4.66
N ARG A 32 24.38 11.98 -5.91
CA ARG A 32 23.06 12.51 -6.28
C ARG A 32 21.98 11.45 -6.13
N THR A 33 22.23 10.20 -6.54
CA THR A 33 21.27 9.10 -6.33
C THR A 33 21.08 8.81 -4.84
N ARG A 34 22.14 8.80 -4.03
CA ARG A 34 22.02 8.71 -2.56
C ARG A 34 21.18 9.86 -1.97
N HIS A 35 21.33 11.08 -2.46
CA HIS A 35 20.50 12.21 -2.04
C HIS A 35 19.03 12.06 -2.48
N ILE A 36 18.78 11.55 -3.69
CA ILE A 36 17.44 11.23 -4.18
C ILE A 36 16.80 10.14 -3.31
N HIS A 37 17.52 9.07 -3.00
CA HIS A 37 17.06 8.04 -2.06
C HIS A 37 16.82 8.62 -0.66
N SER A 38 17.64 9.55 -0.17
CA SER A 38 17.40 10.20 1.13
C SER A 38 16.15 11.09 1.14
N PHE A 39 15.86 11.78 0.02
CA PHE A 39 14.65 12.59 -0.13
C PHE A 39 13.40 11.73 -0.31
N GLN A 40 13.50 10.62 -1.04
CA GLN A 40 12.43 9.64 -1.22
C GLN A 40 12.15 8.88 0.07
N LEU A 41 13.19 8.48 0.80
CA LEU A 41 13.09 7.92 2.14
C LEU A 41 12.46 8.95 3.09
N ALA A 42 12.82 10.23 2.99
CA ALA A 42 12.21 11.30 3.77
C ALA A 42 10.74 11.51 3.40
N GLN A 43 10.35 11.41 2.13
CA GLN A 43 8.95 11.46 1.69
C GLN A 43 8.16 10.23 2.17
N LEU A 44 8.73 9.03 2.07
CA LEU A 44 8.13 7.79 2.55
C LEU A 44 8.01 7.79 4.08
N THR A 45 9.02 8.30 4.78
CA THR A 45 9.00 8.48 6.24
C THR A 45 8.03 9.58 6.64
N TYR A 46 7.94 10.68 5.90
CA TYR A 46 6.98 11.76 6.11
C TYR A 46 5.54 11.26 5.92
N HIS A 47 5.29 10.50 4.85
CA HIS A 47 4.01 9.83 4.64
C HIS A 47 3.74 8.84 5.78
N ALA A 48 4.67 7.94 6.12
CA ALA A 48 4.52 7.01 7.24
C ALA A 48 4.30 7.69 8.62
N GLN A 49 4.94 8.83 8.87
CA GLN A 49 4.81 9.63 10.10
C GLN A 49 3.46 10.36 10.16
N HIS A 50 3.04 11.04 9.10
CA HIS A 50 1.69 11.61 9.02
C HIS A 50 0.60 10.53 9.04
N LEU A 51 0.93 9.30 8.63
CA LEU A 51 0.07 8.13 8.72
C LEU A 51 0.04 7.53 10.14
N ASN A 52 1.06 7.79 10.96
CA ASN A 52 1.04 7.49 12.38
C ASN A 52 0.04 8.39 13.15
N ASP A 53 -0.17 9.63 12.69
CA ASP A 53 -1.25 10.49 13.19
C ASP A 53 -2.63 9.84 12.92
N TYR A 54 -2.81 9.22 11.75
CA TYR A 54 -4.02 8.45 11.44
C TYR A 54 -4.17 7.15 12.27
N PHE A 55 -3.06 6.55 12.69
CA PHE A 55 -3.06 5.37 13.55
C PHE A 55 -3.23 5.67 15.05
N THR A 56 -2.92 6.90 15.50
CA THR A 56 -2.97 7.33 16.90
C THR A 56 -4.23 8.12 17.25
N LEU A 57 -4.94 8.67 16.27
CA LEU A 57 -6.25 9.25 16.51
C LEU A 57 -7.23 8.15 16.96
N PRO A 58 -7.84 8.26 18.16
CA PRO A 58 -8.99 7.45 18.49
C PRO A 58 -10.06 7.70 17.41
N PRO A 59 -10.94 6.72 17.12
CA PRO A 59 -11.91 6.77 16.00
C PRO A 59 -12.95 7.92 16.04
N ASN A 60 -12.73 8.97 16.84
CA ASN A 60 -13.72 9.96 17.24
C ASN A 60 -13.36 11.44 16.97
N VAL A 61 -12.25 11.78 16.31
CA VAL A 61 -11.81 13.21 16.24
C VAL A 61 -12.04 13.87 14.87
N GLY A 62 -12.50 13.15 13.84
CA GLY A 62 -12.71 13.74 12.51
C GLY A 62 -14.17 13.78 12.08
N GLY A 63 -14.94 14.77 12.54
CA GLY A 63 -16.22 15.14 11.93
C GLY A 63 -17.38 15.32 12.89
N GLU A 64 -17.43 16.46 13.59
CA GLU A 64 -18.63 16.90 14.32
C GLU A 64 -19.83 17.24 13.39
N THR A 65 -19.66 17.17 12.07
CA THR A 65 -20.69 17.51 11.08
C THR A 65 -21.60 16.37 10.62
N ASN A 66 -21.35 15.09 10.97
CA ASN A 66 -22.22 13.96 10.56
C ASN A 66 -22.89 13.21 11.73
N ARG A 67 -22.95 13.83 12.92
CA ARG A 67 -23.42 13.23 14.18
C ARG A 67 -24.94 13.01 14.30
N ARG A 68 -25.64 12.70 13.20
CA ARG A 68 -27.11 12.49 13.16
C ARG A 68 -27.54 11.12 12.61
N ILE A 69 -26.70 10.09 12.72
CA ILE A 69 -27.21 8.71 12.72
C ILE A 69 -27.32 8.29 14.18
N SER A 70 -28.45 8.68 14.76
CA SER A 70 -28.83 8.45 16.14
C SER A 70 -28.74 6.97 16.50
N THR A 71 -28.28 6.71 17.72
CA THR A 71 -28.35 5.45 18.45
C THR A 71 -29.81 5.02 18.64
N SER A 72 -30.42 4.41 17.63
CA SER A 72 -31.67 3.66 17.77
C SER A 72 -31.37 2.17 17.79
N SER A 73 -32.19 1.46 18.57
CA SER A 73 -32.28 0.01 18.74
C SER A 73 -31.71 -0.82 17.58
N SER A 74 -30.96 -1.87 17.91
CA SER A 74 -30.17 -2.70 16.99
C SER A 74 -30.95 -3.42 15.88
N ASN A 75 -32.28 -3.32 15.82
CA ASN A 75 -33.14 -4.00 14.83
C ASN A 75 -34.09 -3.03 14.10
N ASP A 76 -33.79 -1.73 14.04
CA ASP A 76 -34.66 -0.77 13.34
C ASP A 76 -34.52 -0.90 11.81
N PRO A 77 -35.56 -1.33 11.07
CA PRO A 77 -35.52 -1.47 9.61
C PRO A 77 -35.24 -0.13 8.90
N LEU A 78 -35.52 1.01 9.55
CA LEU A 78 -35.18 2.34 9.03
C LEU A 78 -33.67 2.57 8.92
N VAL A 79 -32.85 1.84 9.68
CA VAL A 79 -31.39 1.98 9.60
C VAL A 79 -30.84 1.23 8.39
N ALA A 80 -31.35 0.04 8.10
CA ALA A 80 -30.98 -0.72 6.90
C ALA A 80 -31.33 0.06 5.62
N GLU A 81 -32.53 0.63 5.54
CA GLU A 81 -32.96 1.45 4.40
C GLU A 81 -32.08 2.70 4.21
N LYS A 82 -31.64 3.33 5.30
CA LYS A 82 -30.71 4.47 5.26
C LYS A 82 -29.32 4.08 4.75
N ILE A 83 -28.84 2.88 5.12
CA ILE A 83 -27.55 2.36 4.65
C ILE A 83 -27.64 2.10 3.15
N ASP A 84 -28.69 1.43 2.68
CA ASP A 84 -28.90 1.17 1.25
C ASP A 84 -29.02 2.47 0.44
N ALA A 85 -29.76 3.45 0.95
CA ALA A 85 -29.84 4.77 0.33
C ALA A 85 -28.47 5.46 0.28
N SER A 86 -27.69 5.36 1.34
CA SER A 86 -26.34 5.94 1.40
C SER A 86 -25.40 5.26 0.41
N ILE A 87 -25.44 3.93 0.28
CA ILE A 87 -24.64 3.20 -0.70
C ILE A 87 -25.03 3.62 -2.12
N ARG A 88 -26.33 3.75 -2.43
CA ARG A 88 -26.77 4.24 -3.75
C ARG A 88 -26.21 5.64 -4.04
N ASN A 89 -26.14 6.51 -3.04
CA ASN A 89 -25.60 7.87 -3.16
C ASN A 89 -24.06 7.92 -3.29
N THR A 90 -23.35 6.81 -3.09
CA THR A 90 -21.91 6.75 -3.36
C THR A 90 -21.57 6.70 -4.85
N ASN A 91 -22.55 6.44 -5.73
CA ASN A 91 -22.40 6.18 -7.15
C ASN A 91 -21.55 4.95 -7.54
N THR A 92 -21.02 4.18 -6.57
CA THR A 92 -20.21 2.97 -6.81
C THR A 92 -20.89 1.93 -7.69
N LEU A 93 -22.17 1.67 -7.41
CA LEU A 93 -22.99 0.71 -8.14
C LEU A 93 -23.56 1.27 -9.45
N GLN A 94 -23.46 2.58 -9.68
CA GLN A 94 -24.04 3.26 -10.84
C GLN A 94 -23.03 3.49 -11.98
N THR A 95 -21.73 3.49 -11.67
CA THR A 95 -20.68 3.72 -12.67
C THR A 95 -19.39 2.99 -12.33
N ASP A 96 -18.67 2.55 -13.35
CA ASP A 96 -17.30 2.00 -13.23
C ASP A 96 -16.23 3.09 -13.16
N ASN A 97 -16.61 4.35 -13.43
CA ASN A 97 -15.68 5.47 -13.32
C ASN A 97 -15.53 5.88 -11.85
N TYR A 98 -14.52 5.33 -11.20
CA TYR A 98 -14.19 5.60 -9.79
C TYR A 98 -13.90 7.08 -9.49
N LYS A 99 -13.57 7.91 -10.49
CA LYS A 99 -13.42 9.37 -10.29
C LYS A 99 -14.75 10.07 -10.00
N ARG A 100 -15.88 9.42 -10.31
CA ARG A 100 -17.23 9.90 -10.03
C ARG A 100 -17.82 9.34 -8.74
N TRP A 101 -17.10 8.48 -8.03
CA TRP A 101 -17.55 7.93 -6.77
C TRP A 101 -17.45 8.98 -5.66
N SER A 102 -18.43 8.98 -4.75
CA SER A 102 -18.46 9.89 -3.61
C SER A 102 -17.53 9.36 -2.50
N TRP A 103 -16.22 9.49 -2.68
CA TRP A 103 -15.20 8.91 -1.80
C TRP A 103 -15.35 9.28 -0.31
N ASP A 104 -15.74 10.52 0.00
CA ASP A 104 -15.99 10.92 1.38
C ASP A 104 -17.14 10.15 2.03
N LEU A 105 -18.20 9.87 1.26
CA LEU A 105 -19.34 9.08 1.72
C LEU A 105 -18.96 7.60 1.86
N ILE A 106 -18.16 7.06 0.94
CA ILE A 106 -17.61 5.70 1.03
C ILE A 106 -16.79 5.56 2.32
N LEU A 107 -15.87 6.50 2.56
CA LEU A 107 -15.04 6.53 3.76
C LEU A 107 -15.88 6.61 5.04
N ALA A 108 -16.92 7.46 5.04
CA ALA A 108 -17.84 7.58 6.17
C ALA A 108 -18.57 6.25 6.45
N LEU A 109 -19.11 5.61 5.41
CA LEU A 109 -19.80 4.32 5.51
C LEU A 109 -18.89 3.23 6.08
N LEU A 110 -17.65 3.12 5.59
CA LEU A 110 -16.69 2.14 6.09
C LEU A 110 -16.29 2.38 7.55
N LYS A 111 -16.15 3.64 7.98
CA LYS A 111 -15.82 3.98 9.37
C LYS A 111 -16.94 3.66 10.36
N ASP A 112 -18.20 3.83 9.94
CA ASP A 112 -19.35 3.52 10.79
C ASP A 112 -19.76 2.04 10.74
N PHE A 113 -19.17 1.25 9.84
CA PHE A 113 -19.46 -0.16 9.68
C PHE A 113 -19.44 -0.98 10.99
N PRO A 114 -18.44 -0.86 11.88
CA PRO A 114 -18.41 -1.63 13.12
C PRO A 114 -19.70 -1.51 13.95
N LYS A 115 -20.33 -0.34 13.91
CA LYS A 115 -21.56 -0.03 14.65
C LYS A 115 -22.81 -0.60 13.98
N GLN A 116 -22.78 -0.73 12.65
CA GLN A 116 -23.93 -1.08 11.82
C GLN A 116 -23.89 -2.54 11.34
N ALA A 117 -22.78 -3.26 11.54
CA ALA A 117 -22.58 -4.62 11.05
C ALA A 117 -23.81 -5.53 11.25
N ASN A 118 -24.39 -5.61 12.44
CA ASN A 118 -25.53 -6.52 12.66
C ASN A 118 -26.80 -6.21 11.84
N GLN A 119 -26.89 -5.01 11.25
CA GLN A 119 -28.04 -4.51 10.50
C GLN A 119 -27.85 -4.60 8.98
N VAL A 120 -26.62 -4.83 8.52
CA VAL A 120 -26.29 -4.88 7.09
C VAL A 120 -26.31 -6.34 6.64
N GLN A 121 -27.45 -6.75 6.10
CA GLN A 121 -27.66 -8.08 5.51
C GLN A 121 -28.39 -7.91 4.18
N GLY A 122 -27.66 -7.47 3.15
CA GLY A 122 -28.23 -7.21 1.84
C GLY A 122 -27.23 -7.39 0.72
N GLU A 123 -27.72 -7.93 -0.40
CA GLU A 123 -26.98 -8.11 -1.66
C GLU A 123 -26.35 -6.80 -2.15
N LEU A 124 -27.04 -5.67 -1.95
CA LEU A 124 -26.57 -4.34 -2.34
C LEU A 124 -25.26 -3.95 -1.62
N TYR A 125 -25.11 -4.37 -0.35
CA TYR A 125 -23.89 -4.11 0.41
C TYR A 125 -22.75 -5.03 -0.04
N GLU A 126 -23.03 -6.29 -0.30
CA GLU A 126 -22.03 -7.23 -0.83
C GLU A 126 -21.49 -6.74 -2.18
N MET A 127 -22.38 -6.37 -3.10
CA MET A 127 -22.00 -5.75 -4.39
C MET A 127 -21.17 -4.48 -4.23
N PHE A 128 -21.48 -3.65 -3.22
CA PHE A 128 -20.73 -2.44 -2.91
C PHE A 128 -19.30 -2.76 -2.48
N LEU A 129 -19.14 -3.71 -1.56
CA LEU A 129 -17.82 -4.10 -1.09
C LEU A 129 -17.01 -4.84 -2.15
N ASP A 130 -17.66 -5.65 -3.01
CA ASP A 130 -17.00 -6.30 -4.14
C ASP A 130 -16.47 -5.27 -5.14
N LYS A 131 -17.27 -4.25 -5.49
CA LYS A 131 -16.83 -3.11 -6.31
C LYS A 131 -15.63 -2.37 -5.72
N LEU A 132 -15.62 -2.13 -4.42
CA LEU A 132 -14.49 -1.53 -3.73
C LEU A 132 -13.26 -2.46 -3.76
N CYS A 133 -13.46 -3.75 -3.50
CA CYS A 133 -12.42 -4.76 -3.55
C CYS A 133 -11.75 -4.78 -4.92
N ASP A 134 -12.55 -4.81 -6.00
CA ASP A 134 -12.05 -4.77 -7.38
C ASP A 134 -11.22 -3.51 -7.65
N PHE A 135 -11.68 -2.33 -7.22
CA PHE A 135 -10.92 -1.09 -7.36
C PHE A 135 -9.56 -1.13 -6.65
N PHE A 136 -9.49 -1.79 -5.49
CA PHE A 136 -8.26 -1.90 -4.69
C PHE A 136 -7.34 -3.05 -5.12
N LYS A 137 -7.68 -3.88 -6.10
CA LYS A 137 -6.75 -4.90 -6.63
C LYS A 137 -5.57 -4.24 -7.36
N PRO A 138 -4.31 -4.57 -7.05
CA PRO A 138 -3.17 -3.94 -7.72
C PRO A 138 -3.10 -4.20 -9.22
N GLU A 139 -3.61 -5.35 -9.68
CA GLU A 139 -3.61 -5.73 -11.10
C GLU A 139 -4.62 -4.98 -11.97
N LEU A 140 -5.58 -4.26 -11.37
CA LEU A 140 -6.61 -3.55 -12.12
C LEU A 140 -6.01 -2.31 -12.79
N THR A 141 -5.95 -2.31 -14.13
CA THR A 141 -5.50 -1.15 -14.90
C THR A 141 -6.46 0.01 -14.74
N GLY A 142 -5.92 1.18 -14.45
CA GLY A 142 -6.68 2.37 -14.10
C GLY A 142 -7.30 2.29 -12.71
N GLY A 143 -6.99 1.28 -11.88
CA GLY A 143 -7.48 1.15 -10.51
C GLY A 143 -6.69 1.99 -9.50
N PHE A 144 -6.78 1.60 -8.22
CA PHE A 144 -6.08 2.29 -7.13
C PHE A 144 -4.57 2.42 -7.38
N ASN A 145 -3.94 1.37 -7.89
CA ASN A 145 -2.50 1.31 -8.13
C ASN A 145 -1.98 2.38 -9.09
N ASP A 146 -2.83 2.85 -10.04
CA ASP A 146 -2.44 3.81 -11.07
C ASP A 146 -2.66 5.28 -10.68
N ILE A 147 -3.25 5.55 -9.51
CA ILE A 147 -3.43 6.91 -9.00
C ILE A 147 -2.09 7.47 -8.55
N LEU A 148 -1.72 8.65 -9.06
CA LEU A 148 -0.50 9.35 -8.66
C LEU A 148 -0.64 9.90 -7.24
N LEU A 149 0.44 9.89 -6.46
CA LEU A 149 0.49 10.45 -5.10
C LEU A 149 0.15 11.95 -5.05
N ILE A 150 0.41 12.67 -6.14
CA ILE A 150 0.08 14.09 -6.28
C ILE A 150 -1.39 14.35 -6.61
N ASP A 151 -2.15 13.31 -6.97
CA ASP A 151 -3.57 13.46 -7.30
C ASP A 151 -4.37 13.76 -6.03
N SER A 152 -5.32 14.69 -6.13
CA SER A 152 -6.33 14.97 -5.10
C SER A 152 -7.06 13.72 -4.58
N LEU A 153 -7.22 12.68 -5.41
CA LEU A 153 -7.85 11.42 -5.01
C LEU A 153 -6.96 10.53 -4.16
N SER A 154 -5.63 10.77 -4.13
CA SER A 154 -4.67 9.90 -3.43
C SER A 154 -4.97 9.79 -1.94
N ASP A 155 -5.14 10.92 -1.24
CA ASP A 155 -5.40 10.94 0.21
C ASP A 155 -6.70 10.21 0.58
N VAL A 156 -7.81 10.57 -0.08
CA VAL A 156 -9.12 10.01 0.28
C VAL A 156 -9.21 8.51 -0.04
N THR A 157 -8.63 8.06 -1.16
CA THR A 157 -8.62 6.63 -1.51
C THR A 157 -7.70 5.82 -0.59
N CYS A 158 -6.56 6.38 -0.18
CA CYS A 158 -5.68 5.75 0.81
C CYS A 158 -6.39 5.58 2.16
N ARG A 159 -7.02 6.65 2.67
CA ARG A 159 -7.79 6.60 3.92
C ARG A 159 -8.94 5.61 3.84
N THR A 160 -9.54 5.47 2.66
CA THR A 160 -10.59 4.49 2.37
C THR A 160 -10.03 3.06 2.42
N LEU A 161 -8.88 2.78 1.81
CA LEU A 161 -8.22 1.47 1.90
C LEU A 161 -7.90 1.08 3.35
N LEU A 162 -7.43 2.04 4.16
CA LEU A 162 -7.13 1.79 5.57
C LEU A 162 -8.42 1.52 6.38
N ALA A 163 -9.49 2.29 6.17
CA ALA A 163 -10.78 2.01 6.78
C ALA A 163 -11.36 0.65 6.33
N PHE A 164 -11.14 0.30 5.06
CA PHE A 164 -11.52 -1.00 4.52
C PHE A 164 -10.75 -2.14 5.19
N SER A 165 -9.46 -1.96 5.49
CA SER A 165 -8.67 -2.96 6.23
C SER A 165 -9.21 -3.24 7.64
N ASP A 166 -9.77 -2.22 8.31
CA ASP A 166 -10.38 -2.39 9.62
C ASP A 166 -11.62 -3.29 9.54
N LEU A 167 -12.42 -3.15 8.47
CA LEU A 167 -13.55 -4.04 8.16
C LEU A 167 -13.09 -5.49 7.99
N LEU A 168 -11.96 -5.74 7.33
CA LEU A 168 -11.45 -7.09 7.06
C LEU A 168 -11.01 -7.82 8.34
N VAL A 169 -10.56 -7.08 9.35
CA VAL A 169 -10.12 -7.62 10.65
C VAL A 169 -11.26 -7.65 11.68
N TYR A 170 -12.32 -6.86 11.45
CA TYR A 170 -13.51 -6.80 12.29
C TYR A 170 -14.24 -8.13 12.59
N PRO A 171 -14.24 -9.16 11.71
CA PRO A 171 -14.95 -10.43 11.92
C PRO A 171 -14.70 -11.12 13.26
N ALA A 172 -13.54 -10.90 13.88
CA ALA A 172 -13.23 -11.43 15.22
C ALA A 172 -14.17 -10.92 16.32
N ARG A 173 -14.81 -9.76 16.11
CA ARG A 173 -15.60 -9.05 17.13
C ARG A 173 -17.11 -9.06 16.86
N SER A 174 -17.55 -9.41 15.66
CA SER A 174 -18.97 -9.40 15.28
C SER A 174 -19.68 -10.68 15.75
N SER A 175 -20.96 -10.57 16.10
CA SER A 175 -21.85 -11.71 16.35
C SER A 175 -22.50 -12.26 15.07
N SER A 176 -22.53 -11.49 13.99
CA SER A 176 -23.16 -11.88 12.72
C SER A 176 -22.23 -12.78 11.90
N ASN A 177 -22.60 -14.05 11.69
CA ASN A 177 -21.85 -14.99 10.85
C ASN A 177 -21.75 -14.54 9.40
N HIS A 178 -22.80 -13.91 8.85
CA HIS A 178 -22.83 -13.48 7.45
C HIS A 178 -21.71 -12.47 7.14
N ILE A 179 -21.54 -11.46 8.00
CA ILE A 179 -20.49 -10.46 7.83
C ILE A 179 -19.08 -11.03 7.96
N LYS A 180 -18.91 -12.01 8.86
CA LYS A 180 -17.62 -12.70 8.98
C LYS A 180 -17.25 -13.37 7.66
N VAL A 181 -18.22 -14.02 7.02
CA VAL A 181 -18.01 -14.69 5.72
C VAL A 181 -17.67 -13.67 4.64
N ILE A 182 -18.45 -12.59 4.49
CA ILE A 182 -18.19 -11.55 3.48
C ILE A 182 -16.81 -10.93 3.68
N ALA A 183 -16.52 -10.41 4.88
CA ALA A 183 -15.25 -9.75 5.14
C ALA A 183 -14.06 -10.71 5.00
N SER A 184 -14.18 -11.97 5.44
CA SER A 184 -13.13 -12.98 5.23
C SER A 184 -12.92 -13.31 3.76
N ASN A 185 -14.00 -13.38 2.95
CA ASN A 185 -13.90 -13.64 1.52
C ASN A 185 -13.21 -12.48 0.80
N ILE A 186 -13.61 -11.24 1.10
CA ILE A 186 -12.99 -10.04 0.55
C ILE A 186 -11.52 -9.95 0.96
N ALA A 187 -11.20 -10.20 2.24
CA ALA A 187 -9.83 -10.16 2.73
C ALA A 187 -8.95 -11.15 1.96
N ARG A 188 -9.45 -12.39 1.79
CA ARG A 188 -8.77 -13.43 1.02
C ARG A 188 -8.54 -12.99 -0.43
N ILE A 189 -9.57 -12.46 -1.10
CA ILE A 189 -9.47 -12.01 -2.49
C ILE A 189 -8.41 -10.91 -2.63
N LEU A 190 -8.50 -9.86 -1.81
CA LEU A 190 -7.59 -8.72 -1.89
C LEU A 190 -6.15 -9.09 -1.53
N LEU A 191 -5.95 -9.87 -0.45
CA LEU A 191 -4.60 -10.31 -0.06
C LEU A 191 -3.97 -11.27 -1.06
N THR A 192 -4.76 -12.17 -1.67
CA THR A 192 -4.27 -13.04 -2.75
C THR A 192 -3.82 -12.20 -3.94
N SER A 193 -4.61 -11.18 -4.30
CA SER A 193 -4.30 -10.22 -5.37
C SER A 193 -3.03 -9.42 -5.07
N VAL A 194 -2.85 -8.90 -3.85
CA VAL A 194 -1.60 -8.25 -3.41
C VAL A 194 -0.41 -9.22 -3.46
N SER A 195 -0.57 -10.44 -2.96
CA SER A 195 0.48 -11.47 -3.00
C SER A 195 0.90 -11.81 -4.44
N ASN A 196 -0.07 -11.95 -5.34
CA ASN A 196 0.19 -12.17 -6.77
C ASN A 196 0.92 -10.98 -7.41
N ALA A 197 0.56 -9.74 -7.07
CA ALA A 197 1.25 -8.55 -7.56
C ALA A 197 2.72 -8.49 -7.09
N LEU A 198 2.99 -8.85 -5.83
CA LEU A 198 4.35 -8.98 -5.33
C LEU A 198 5.11 -10.08 -6.08
N GLN A 199 4.49 -11.25 -6.28
CA GLN A 199 5.09 -12.35 -7.02
C GLN A 199 5.42 -11.99 -8.47
N GLN A 200 4.50 -11.31 -9.17
CA GLN A 200 4.73 -10.86 -10.54
C GLN A 200 5.89 -9.86 -10.61
N SER A 201 6.03 -9.01 -9.59
CA SER A 201 7.15 -8.08 -9.49
C SER A 201 8.47 -8.82 -9.27
N ILE A 202 8.50 -9.86 -8.42
CA ILE A 202 9.68 -10.74 -8.25
C ILE A 202 10.06 -11.43 -9.57
N VAL A 203 9.09 -12.01 -10.29
CA VAL A 203 9.33 -12.74 -11.54
C VAL A 203 9.82 -11.81 -12.65
N ALA A 204 9.19 -10.64 -12.81
CA ALA A 204 9.55 -9.66 -13.83
C ALA A 204 11.03 -9.25 -13.73
N MET A 205 11.55 -9.13 -12.52
CA MET A 205 12.95 -8.78 -12.29
C MET A 205 13.93 -9.94 -12.54
N ARG A 206 13.52 -11.19 -12.31
CA ARG A 206 14.37 -12.36 -12.62
C ARG A 206 14.48 -12.61 -14.11
N ASP A 207 13.37 -12.51 -14.82
CA ASP A 207 13.26 -13.04 -16.18
C ASP A 207 13.40 -11.95 -17.27
N CYS A 208 13.65 -10.68 -16.90
CA CYS A 208 13.83 -9.50 -17.79
C CYS A 208 12.72 -9.24 -18.84
N HIS A 209 11.69 -10.09 -18.89
CA HIS A 209 10.63 -10.09 -19.90
C HIS A 209 9.22 -9.97 -19.30
N GLY A 210 9.10 -9.97 -17.97
CA GLY A 210 7.83 -9.77 -17.28
C GLY A 210 7.53 -8.28 -17.05
N ARG A 211 6.25 -7.92 -17.03
CA ARG A 211 5.82 -6.60 -16.56
C ARG A 211 5.57 -6.66 -15.06
N ALA A 212 6.38 -5.96 -14.28
CA ALA A 212 6.15 -5.81 -12.85
C ALA A 212 4.86 -5.01 -12.60
N VAL A 213 4.09 -5.41 -11.59
CA VAL A 213 2.87 -4.70 -11.15
C VAL A 213 3.21 -3.58 -10.18
N ILE A 214 4.25 -3.80 -9.37
CA ILE A 214 4.77 -2.85 -8.38
C ILE A 214 6.26 -2.71 -8.62
N THR A 215 6.67 -1.58 -9.18
CA THR A 215 8.09 -1.21 -9.35
C THR A 215 8.52 -0.20 -8.28
N GLU A 216 9.82 -0.06 -8.01
CA GLU A 216 10.30 1.03 -7.15
C GLU A 216 9.86 2.41 -7.65
N HIS A 217 9.85 2.60 -8.98
CA HIS A 217 9.38 3.84 -9.58
C HIS A 217 7.90 4.11 -9.25
N ASP A 218 7.04 3.08 -9.30
CA ASP A 218 5.64 3.22 -8.92
C ASP A 218 5.50 3.57 -7.43
N LEU A 219 6.33 2.99 -6.54
CA LEU A 219 6.27 3.31 -5.10
C LEU A 219 6.56 4.79 -4.79
N LEU A 220 7.27 5.47 -5.68
CA LEU A 220 7.64 6.88 -5.53
C LEU A 220 6.60 7.84 -6.09
N LEU A 221 5.76 7.37 -7.03
CA LEU A 221 4.87 8.23 -7.79
C LEU A 221 3.40 7.89 -7.63
N LYS A 222 3.06 6.67 -7.23
CA LYS A 222 1.71 6.14 -7.22
C LYS A 222 1.29 5.61 -5.85
N ASN A 223 -0.01 5.40 -5.72
CA ASN A 223 -0.66 4.81 -4.56
C ASN A 223 -0.22 3.36 -4.24
N SER A 224 0.55 2.71 -5.10
CA SER A 224 1.11 1.37 -4.87
C SER A 224 1.83 1.24 -3.53
N VAL A 225 2.46 2.32 -3.06
CA VAL A 225 3.11 2.42 -1.75
C VAL A 225 2.15 2.14 -0.58
N TYR A 226 0.87 2.50 -0.72
CA TYR A 226 -0.11 2.35 0.35
C TYR A 226 -0.57 0.91 0.57
N TYR A 227 -0.26 -0.03 -0.35
CA TYR A 227 -0.44 -1.45 -0.06
C TYR A 227 0.42 -1.90 1.11
N TYR A 228 1.63 -1.38 1.27
CA TYR A 228 2.49 -1.73 2.41
C TYR A 228 1.91 -1.22 3.73
N LEU A 229 1.25 -0.06 3.74
CA LEU A 229 0.53 0.43 4.91
C LEU A 229 -0.70 -0.40 5.22
N PHE A 230 -1.42 -0.83 4.20
CA PHE A 230 -2.53 -1.77 4.33
C PHE A 230 -2.06 -3.07 5.00
N LEU A 231 -0.97 -3.67 4.52
CA LEU A 231 -0.36 -4.86 5.15
C LEU A 231 0.09 -4.55 6.60
N GLY A 232 0.71 -3.39 6.81
CA GLY A 232 1.11 -2.88 8.12
C GLY A 232 -0.06 -2.77 9.11
N ARG A 233 -1.20 -2.25 8.66
CA ARG A 233 -2.42 -2.13 9.46
C ARG A 233 -2.98 -3.50 9.84
N LEU A 234 -3.02 -4.46 8.91
CA LEU A 234 -3.45 -5.82 9.20
C LEU A 234 -2.55 -6.51 10.24
N SER A 235 -1.23 -6.28 10.17
CA SER A 235 -0.24 -6.85 11.10
C SER A 235 -0.43 -6.44 12.57
N LYS A 236 -1.23 -5.40 12.85
CA LYS A 236 -1.51 -4.93 14.22
C LYS A 236 -2.44 -5.88 15.00
N SER A 237 -3.05 -6.84 14.33
CA SER A 237 -3.98 -7.80 14.93
C SER A 237 -3.53 -9.24 14.66
N SER A 238 -3.90 -10.17 15.53
CA SER A 238 -3.61 -11.60 15.32
C SER A 238 -4.33 -12.14 14.08
N VAL A 239 -5.60 -11.76 13.87
CA VAL A 239 -6.41 -12.20 12.72
C VAL A 239 -5.84 -11.66 11.41
N GLY A 240 -5.50 -10.37 11.35
CA GLY A 240 -4.86 -9.79 10.17
C GLY A 240 -3.48 -10.42 9.91
N THR A 241 -2.68 -10.65 10.96
CA THR A 241 -1.38 -11.34 10.82
C THR A 241 -1.55 -12.75 10.27
N GLN A 242 -2.54 -13.51 10.73
CA GLN A 242 -2.83 -14.83 10.20
C GLN A 242 -3.24 -14.76 8.72
N ALA A 243 -4.11 -13.82 8.35
CA ALA A 243 -4.50 -13.63 6.95
C ALA A 243 -3.31 -13.29 6.03
N LEU A 244 -2.33 -12.51 6.54
CA LEU A 244 -1.08 -12.21 5.84
C LEU A 244 -0.22 -13.47 5.64
N ILE A 245 -0.17 -14.35 6.65
CA ILE A 245 0.52 -15.65 6.55
C ILE A 245 -0.18 -16.54 5.51
N ASP A 246 -1.49 -16.69 5.61
CA ASP A 246 -2.30 -17.56 4.74
C ASP A 246 -2.26 -17.12 3.26
N SER A 247 -1.92 -15.85 3.02
CA SER A 247 -1.78 -15.28 1.67
C SER A 247 -0.33 -15.21 1.18
N ASP A 248 0.60 -15.89 1.87
CA ASP A 248 2.05 -15.94 1.55
C ASP A 248 2.75 -14.58 1.51
N ILE A 249 2.18 -13.51 2.08
CA ILE A 249 2.73 -12.15 1.98
C ILE A 249 4.15 -12.10 2.54
N PHE A 250 4.38 -12.67 3.72
CA PHE A 250 5.71 -12.68 4.33
C PHE A 250 6.74 -13.47 3.53
N ILE A 251 6.31 -14.54 2.83
CA ILE A 251 7.20 -15.32 1.96
C ILE A 251 7.64 -14.43 0.79
N ARG A 252 6.69 -13.77 0.11
CA ARG A 252 6.99 -12.87 -1.02
C ARG A 252 7.89 -11.72 -0.60
N LEU A 253 7.60 -11.06 0.53
CA LEU A 253 8.44 -9.99 1.04
C LEU A 253 9.87 -10.48 1.39
N SER A 254 9.99 -11.68 1.96
CA SER A 254 11.30 -12.28 2.28
C SER A 254 12.07 -12.69 1.02
N GLU A 255 11.39 -13.07 -0.05
CA GLU A 255 12.00 -13.30 -1.35
C GLU A 255 12.52 -12.00 -1.96
N MET A 256 11.77 -10.90 -1.87
CA MET A 256 12.21 -9.57 -2.32
C MET A 256 13.46 -9.09 -1.58
N LEU A 257 13.60 -9.36 -0.28
CA LEU A 257 14.80 -9.02 0.50
C LEU A 257 16.08 -9.71 0.01
N LYS A 258 15.95 -10.87 -0.64
CA LYS A 258 17.09 -11.64 -1.17
C LYS A 258 17.50 -11.18 -2.56
N MET A 259 16.70 -10.32 -3.19
CA MET A 259 17.02 -9.71 -4.47
C MET A 259 17.94 -8.50 -4.20
N ASP A 260 18.78 -8.17 -5.18
CA ASP A 260 19.77 -7.08 -5.07
C ASP A 260 19.11 -5.70 -4.85
N ASP A 261 19.89 -4.62 -4.91
CA ASP A 261 19.52 -3.21 -4.59
C ASP A 261 18.14 -2.73 -5.10
N GLU A 262 17.59 -3.31 -6.17
CA GLU A 262 16.32 -2.93 -6.81
C GLU A 262 15.05 -3.17 -5.98
N PHE A 263 15.12 -3.82 -4.82
CA PHE A 263 13.98 -3.92 -3.89
C PHE A 263 14.25 -3.29 -2.53
N ALA A 264 15.35 -2.56 -2.37
CA ALA A 264 15.68 -1.88 -1.12
C ALA A 264 14.55 -0.90 -0.72
N THR A 265 13.97 -0.19 -1.69
CA THR A 265 12.87 0.74 -1.41
C THR A 265 11.64 0.01 -0.90
N SER A 266 11.19 -1.04 -1.60
CA SER A 266 10.04 -1.86 -1.20
C SER A 266 10.23 -2.47 0.19
N ALA A 267 11.44 -2.97 0.47
CA ALA A 267 11.79 -3.54 1.75
C ALA A 267 11.74 -2.50 2.88
N ILE A 268 12.32 -1.32 2.67
CA ILE A 268 12.29 -0.25 3.66
C ILE A 268 10.86 0.24 3.93
N VAL A 269 10.05 0.39 2.88
CA VAL A 269 8.63 0.77 3.03
C VAL A 269 7.86 -0.29 3.81
N ALA A 270 8.05 -1.57 3.47
CA ALA A 270 7.44 -2.68 4.21
C ALA A 270 7.85 -2.65 5.69
N LEU A 271 9.15 -2.50 5.97
CA LEU A 271 9.64 -2.45 7.34
C LEU A 271 9.10 -1.27 8.14
N SER A 272 9.01 -0.10 7.49
CA SER A 272 8.48 1.11 8.11
C SER A 272 6.98 1.02 8.41
N SER A 273 6.27 0.07 7.80
CA SER A 273 4.82 -0.08 7.90
C SER A 273 4.38 -1.12 8.95
N PHE A 274 5.20 -2.13 9.24
CA PHE A 274 4.81 -3.25 10.11
C PHE A 274 4.87 -2.93 11.60
N ASN A 275 4.08 -3.67 12.38
CA ASN A 275 4.12 -3.62 13.84
C ASN A 275 5.04 -4.71 14.41
N TYR A 276 6.06 -4.30 15.16
CA TYR A 276 7.05 -5.19 15.78
C TYR A 276 6.85 -5.39 17.29
N TYR A 277 5.76 -4.87 17.87
CA TYR A 277 5.54 -4.89 19.31
C TYR A 277 5.44 -6.32 19.87
N TYR A 278 4.81 -7.24 19.14
CA TYR A 278 4.65 -8.64 19.55
C TYR A 278 5.56 -9.59 18.76
N GLU A 279 5.86 -10.75 19.34
CA GLU A 279 6.52 -11.84 18.65
C GLU A 279 5.61 -12.33 17.51
N SER A 280 6.04 -12.08 16.28
CA SER A 280 5.24 -12.28 15.07
C SER A 280 6.15 -12.44 13.86
N PRO A 281 5.65 -12.94 12.71
CA PRO A 281 6.41 -13.00 11.46
C PRO A 281 7.03 -11.65 11.03
N CYS A 282 6.44 -10.52 11.45
CA CYS A 282 7.01 -9.19 11.22
C CYS A 282 8.41 -9.08 11.84
N ARG A 283 8.64 -9.56 13.06
CA ARG A 283 9.98 -9.55 13.68
C ARG A 283 10.96 -10.45 12.93
N THR A 284 10.51 -11.61 12.48
CA THR A 284 11.34 -12.51 11.66
C THR A 284 11.76 -11.81 10.36
N TYR A 285 10.83 -11.14 9.69
CA TYR A 285 11.09 -10.35 8.50
C TYR A 285 12.10 -9.22 8.76
N LEU A 286 11.92 -8.45 9.84
CA LEU A 286 12.89 -7.42 10.27
C LEU A 286 14.29 -8.00 10.51
N MET A 287 14.38 -9.13 11.22
CA MET A 287 15.66 -9.78 11.50
C MET A 287 16.34 -10.32 10.24
N GLN A 288 15.57 -10.73 9.23
CA GLN A 288 16.11 -11.12 7.93
C GLN A 288 16.62 -9.89 7.17
N ALA A 289 15.87 -8.79 7.17
CA ALA A 289 16.26 -7.56 6.51
C ALA A 289 17.55 -6.97 7.10
N LEU A 290 17.68 -6.94 8.43
CA LEU A 290 18.89 -6.48 9.13
C LEU A 290 20.15 -7.33 8.85
N LYS A 291 19.97 -8.54 8.32
CA LYS A 291 21.07 -9.43 7.92
C LYS A 291 21.29 -9.43 6.41
N SER A 292 20.42 -8.77 5.66
CA SER A 292 20.51 -8.74 4.21
C SER A 292 21.60 -7.77 3.77
N PRO A 293 22.46 -8.14 2.81
CA PRO A 293 23.54 -7.27 2.34
C PRO A 293 23.05 -6.02 1.58
N CYS A 294 21.77 -5.98 1.19
CA CYS A 294 21.14 -4.87 0.47
C CYS A 294 20.50 -3.81 1.39
N MET A 295 20.59 -3.97 2.71
CA MET A 295 20.16 -2.99 3.74
C MET A 295 21.35 -2.36 4.44
#